data_AF-A0A4R4T0K9-F1
#
_entry.id   AF-A0A4R4T0K9-F1
#
_cell.length_a   1.000
_cell.length_b   1.000
_cell.length_c   1.000
_cell.angle_alpha   90.00
_cell.angle_beta   90.00
_cell.angle_gamma   90.00
#
_symmetry.space_group_name_H-M   'P 1'
#
loop_
_entity.id
_entity.type
_entity.pdbx_description
1 polymer ?
#
loop_
_entity_poly.entity_id
_entity_poly.type
_entity_poly.pdbx_seq_one_letter_code
_entity_poly.pdbx_strand_id
1 'polypeptide(L)'
;MAVDAQTFRSVLGQWPTGVAVVTTTSGDGWHGMTAGSFCSVSLDPPLVLVCLARDIHTHALVERSGVFAVSVLGKDQAHIGHRFAGRETGDRFARGTWTPAPGGAPVLAEALAWLDCRVAHAYPGGDHTIFVGEVLTAETRRRTAPLLFHSRAWGQLADPLPDEVTIADTGLAAALHRRLTASGSAPARVTRAGAARLLESVRAAGVRVRTPVPPGPHLNGAADSGRSWSTLVEDAAALAHVPRDSPVTAEIVDGPAAPRLIEAARARGLAVVGRVSDVFAPAREAAVLAAVDRLAAAGCAEIALDEGATAASPLLVRHVLQEAVARARPVPLRVRLREAYGLGLANALTAMKSGVRSFDVTLGGIDGGLCAEDLLYLAGRLDVATPIDRAALVAAAADLEALWGSALPGRTYRAAS
;
A
#
# COMPACT_ATOMS: atom_id res chain seq x y z
N MET A 1 36.88 8.82 29.83
CA MET A 1 36.38 7.44 29.98
C MET A 1 36.48 6.77 28.63
N ALA A 2 37.07 5.57 28.54
CA ALA A 2 37.04 4.79 27.31
C ALA A 2 35.59 4.36 27.02
N VAL A 3 35.17 4.41 25.76
CA VAL A 3 33.85 3.94 25.35
C VAL A 3 33.84 2.42 25.41
N ASP A 4 32.99 1.83 26.26
CA ASP A 4 32.85 0.38 26.32
C ASP A 4 32.07 -0.15 25.10
N ALA A 5 32.25 -1.44 24.80
CA ALA A 5 31.68 -2.08 23.61
C ALA A 5 30.14 -2.06 23.60
N GLN A 6 29.48 -2.11 24.75
CA GLN A 6 28.02 -2.08 24.82
C GLN A 6 27.49 -0.69 24.51
N THR A 7 28.10 0.35 25.09
CA THR A 7 27.78 1.75 24.79
C THR A 7 27.99 2.04 23.30
N PHE A 8 29.14 1.64 22.74
CA PHE A 8 29.44 1.83 21.32
C PHE A 8 28.40 1.17 20.41
N ARG A 9 28.04 -0.10 20.66
CA ARG A 9 27.01 -0.82 19.88
C ARG A 9 25.63 -0.22 20.01
N SER A 10 25.27 0.29 21.19
CA SER A 10 23.96 0.92 21.42
C SER A 10 23.83 2.24 20.64
N VAL A 11 24.89 3.06 20.65
CA VAL A 11 24.94 4.31 19.87
C VAL A 11 24.89 4.02 18.37
N LEU A 12 25.72 3.09 17.87
CA LEU A 12 25.69 2.71 16.46
C LEU A 12 24.36 2.05 16.06
N GLY A 13 23.69 1.37 16.98
CA GLY A 13 22.36 0.80 16.75
C GLY A 13 21.28 1.85 16.44
N GLN A 14 21.50 3.13 16.74
CA GLN A 14 20.60 4.22 16.38
C GLN A 14 20.76 4.67 14.92
N TRP A 15 21.82 4.26 14.23
CA TRP A 15 22.02 4.55 12.81
C TRP A 15 21.38 3.43 11.97
N PRO A 16 20.23 3.68 11.30
CA PRO A 16 19.58 2.65 10.50
C PRO A 16 20.44 2.31 9.28
N THR A 17 20.47 1.03 8.93
CA THR A 17 21.16 0.55 7.73
C THR A 17 20.19 -0.24 6.86
N GLY A 18 20.41 -0.24 5.54
CA GLY A 18 19.86 -1.28 4.69
C GLY A 18 20.54 -2.61 4.98
N VAL A 19 19.90 -3.73 4.61
CA VAL A 19 20.51 -5.05 4.72
C VAL A 19 20.99 -5.53 3.36
N ALA A 20 22.26 -5.94 3.27
CA ALA A 20 22.82 -6.60 2.11
C ALA A 20 23.38 -7.98 2.45
N VAL A 21 23.45 -8.85 1.45
CA VAL A 21 24.29 -10.06 1.49
C VAL A 21 25.53 -9.80 0.65
N VAL A 22 26.70 -9.96 1.28
CA VAL A 22 28.00 -9.93 0.63
C VAL A 22 28.41 -11.37 0.33
N THR A 23 28.78 -11.63 -0.91
CA THR A 23 29.19 -12.96 -1.37
C THR A 23 30.54 -12.92 -2.05
N THR A 24 31.20 -14.07 -2.11
CA THR A 24 32.42 -14.30 -2.87
C THR A 24 32.50 -15.77 -3.26
N THR A 25 33.51 -16.13 -4.04
CA THR A 25 33.75 -17.50 -4.50
C THR A 25 35.15 -17.96 -4.12
N SER A 26 35.29 -19.27 -3.94
CA SER A 26 36.53 -19.96 -3.64
C SER A 26 36.60 -21.29 -4.39
N GLY A 27 37.74 -21.98 -4.34
CA GLY A 27 37.88 -23.32 -4.89
C GLY A 27 36.92 -24.36 -4.28
N ASP A 28 36.42 -24.10 -3.07
CA ASP A 28 35.50 -24.98 -2.34
C ASP A 28 34.02 -24.58 -2.55
N GLY A 29 33.75 -23.51 -3.30
CA GLY A 29 32.41 -23.10 -3.69
C GLY A 29 32.06 -21.65 -3.35
N TRP A 30 30.78 -21.41 -3.10
CA TRP A 30 30.23 -20.08 -2.83
C TRP A 30 30.16 -19.80 -1.33
N HIS A 31 30.45 -18.55 -0.98
CA HIS A 31 30.41 -18.09 0.41
C HIS A 31 29.75 -16.73 0.50
N GLY A 32 29.14 -16.45 1.64
CA GLY A 32 28.55 -15.14 1.86
C GLY A 32 28.09 -14.92 3.29
N MET A 33 27.78 -13.67 3.57
CA MET A 33 27.30 -13.22 4.87
C MET A 33 26.39 -12.01 4.74
N THR A 34 25.57 -11.78 5.76
CA THR A 34 24.83 -10.53 5.88
C THR A 34 25.77 -9.41 6.34
N ALA A 35 25.68 -8.24 5.70
CA ALA A 35 26.41 -7.05 6.06
C ALA A 35 25.47 -5.82 6.12
N GLY A 36 25.60 -5.05 7.19
CA GLY A 36 24.98 -3.71 7.31
C GLY A 36 25.98 -2.56 7.07
N SER A 37 27.26 -2.88 6.82
CA SER A 37 28.34 -1.91 6.62
C SER A 37 28.47 -1.42 5.17
N PHE A 38 27.63 -1.90 4.26
CA PHE A 38 27.66 -1.53 2.84
C PHE A 38 27.39 -0.02 2.65
N CYS A 39 28.23 0.65 1.85
CA CYS A 39 28.09 2.06 1.53
C CYS A 39 28.66 2.39 0.14
N SER A 40 28.11 3.41 -0.53
CA SER A 40 28.73 3.99 -1.74
C SER A 40 29.92 4.89 -1.38
N VAL A 41 30.91 4.97 -2.27
CA VAL A 41 32.15 5.72 -2.05
C VAL A 41 32.38 6.76 -3.14
N SER A 42 32.29 6.36 -4.41
CA SER A 42 32.58 7.24 -5.55
C SER A 42 31.66 6.93 -6.73
N LEU A 43 31.42 7.94 -7.58
CA LEU A 43 30.72 7.78 -8.86
C LEU A 43 31.69 7.55 -10.03
N ASP A 44 32.89 8.13 -9.99
CA ASP A 44 33.91 7.98 -11.03
C ASP A 44 35.32 7.84 -10.41
N PRO A 45 35.94 6.63 -10.43
CA PRO A 45 35.32 5.36 -10.83
C PRO A 45 34.18 4.97 -9.87
N PRO A 46 33.24 4.09 -10.27
CA PRO A 46 32.14 3.68 -9.42
C PRO A 46 32.65 2.77 -8.30
N LEU A 47 32.70 3.29 -7.08
CA LEU A 47 33.24 2.59 -5.91
C LEU A 47 32.18 2.40 -4.82
N VAL A 48 32.23 1.22 -4.18
CA VAL A 48 31.48 0.89 -2.97
C VAL A 48 32.42 0.32 -1.91
N LEU A 49 31.99 0.25 -0.65
CA LEU A 49 32.73 -0.41 0.41
C LEU A 49 31.89 -1.37 1.24
N VAL A 50 32.58 -2.32 1.88
CA VAL A 50 32.06 -3.19 2.94
C VAL A 50 33.12 -3.38 4.01
N CYS A 51 32.70 -3.40 5.29
CA CYS A 51 33.58 -3.71 6.41
C CYS A 51 33.35 -5.14 6.87
N LEU A 52 34.38 -5.98 6.80
CA LEU A 52 34.32 -7.39 7.20
C LEU A 52 35.26 -7.65 8.38
N ALA A 53 34.76 -8.33 9.42
CA ALA A 53 35.57 -8.70 10.58
C ALA A 53 36.68 -9.68 10.15
N ARG A 54 37.89 -9.53 10.69
CA ARG A 54 39.07 -10.31 10.23
C ARG A 54 39.03 -11.79 10.62
N ASP A 55 38.18 -12.17 11.57
CA ASP A 55 38.04 -13.53 12.08
C ASP A 55 37.00 -14.37 11.33
N ILE A 56 36.24 -13.79 10.41
CA ILE A 56 35.21 -14.52 9.66
C ILE A 56 35.76 -15.10 8.36
N HIS A 57 35.26 -16.28 7.99
CA HIS A 57 35.72 -16.99 6.81
C HIS A 57 35.54 -16.19 5.50
N THR A 58 34.43 -15.47 5.34
CA THR A 58 34.16 -14.64 4.15
C THR A 58 35.21 -13.55 3.95
N HIS A 59 35.75 -12.95 5.02
CA HIS A 59 36.83 -11.95 4.91
C HIS A 59 38.04 -12.54 4.19
N ALA A 60 38.55 -13.66 4.69
CA ALA A 60 39.76 -14.29 4.15
C ALA A 60 39.57 -14.73 2.69
N LEU A 61 38.34 -15.08 2.30
CA LEU A 61 38.01 -15.44 0.92
C LEU A 61 37.97 -14.23 0.00
N VAL A 62 37.35 -13.11 0.42
CA VAL A 62 37.35 -11.86 -0.37
C VAL A 62 38.77 -11.35 -0.57
N GLU A 63 39.61 -11.43 0.46
CA GLU A 63 41.02 -11.05 0.37
C GLU A 63 41.80 -11.90 -0.65
N ARG A 64 41.53 -13.21 -0.70
CA ARG A 64 42.20 -14.13 -1.65
C ARG A 64 41.64 -14.06 -3.06
N SER A 65 40.32 -13.98 -3.21
CA SER A 65 39.66 -14.01 -4.51
C SER A 65 39.73 -12.67 -5.23
N GLY A 66 39.88 -11.57 -4.48
CA GLY A 66 39.90 -10.22 -5.04
C GLY A 66 38.55 -9.77 -5.60
N VAL A 67 37.47 -10.51 -5.35
CA VAL A 67 36.13 -10.22 -5.86
C VAL A 67 35.07 -10.42 -4.79
N PHE A 68 34.03 -9.60 -4.83
CA PHE A 68 32.83 -9.78 -4.04
C PHE A 68 31.61 -9.25 -4.78
N ALA A 69 30.45 -9.80 -4.48
CA ALA A 69 29.18 -9.24 -4.91
C ALA A 69 28.35 -8.78 -3.71
N VAL A 70 27.48 -7.80 -3.96
CA VAL A 70 26.55 -7.24 -2.97
C VAL A 70 25.14 -7.45 -3.50
N SER A 71 24.26 -8.06 -2.72
CA SER A 71 22.82 -8.19 -3.01
C SER A 71 22.01 -7.44 -1.96
N VAL A 72 21.32 -6.37 -2.36
CA VAL A 72 20.51 -5.52 -1.47
C VAL A 72 19.13 -6.16 -1.26
N LEU A 73 18.75 -6.42 0.00
CA LEU A 73 17.55 -7.18 0.34
C LEU A 73 16.30 -6.30 0.45
N GLY A 74 15.18 -6.83 -0.04
CA GLY A 74 13.84 -6.27 0.18
C GLY A 74 13.21 -6.74 1.50
N LYS A 75 12.17 -6.05 1.96
CA LYS A 75 11.44 -6.34 3.22
C LYS A 75 11.01 -7.82 3.35
N ASP A 76 10.69 -8.45 2.22
CA ASP A 76 10.22 -9.84 2.08
C ASP A 76 11.36 -10.87 2.20
N GLN A 77 12.62 -10.41 2.19
CA GLN A 77 13.82 -11.25 2.20
C GLN A 77 14.50 -11.30 3.58
N ALA A 78 13.79 -10.98 4.66
CA ALA A 78 14.29 -11.10 6.03
C ALA A 78 14.81 -12.51 6.34
N HIS A 79 14.14 -13.53 5.83
CA HIS A 79 14.56 -14.93 5.96
C HIS A 79 15.95 -15.20 5.32
N ILE A 80 16.26 -14.60 4.17
CA ILE A 80 17.59 -14.68 3.54
C ILE A 80 18.62 -13.98 4.42
N GLY A 81 18.31 -12.76 4.88
CA GLY A 81 19.19 -12.00 5.77
C GLY A 81 19.50 -12.74 7.09
N HIS A 82 18.54 -13.43 7.67
CA HIS A 82 18.75 -14.26 8.87
C HIS A 82 19.68 -15.45 8.62
N ARG A 83 19.48 -16.16 7.51
CA ARG A 83 20.31 -17.30 7.10
C ARG A 83 21.77 -16.90 6.90
N PHE A 84 22.01 -15.81 6.17
CA PHE A 84 23.37 -15.31 5.93
C PHE A 84 24.00 -14.59 7.14
N ALA A 85 23.21 -14.26 8.17
CA ALA A 85 23.70 -13.78 9.46
C ALA A 85 24.08 -14.93 10.43
N GLY A 86 24.00 -16.20 9.99
CA GLY A 86 24.37 -17.36 10.80
C GLY A 86 23.32 -17.76 11.84
N ARG A 87 22.05 -17.34 11.68
CA ARG A 87 20.95 -17.74 12.58
C ARG A 87 20.33 -19.10 12.23
N GLU A 88 20.67 -19.65 11.07
CA GLU A 88 20.21 -20.95 10.60
C GLU A 88 21.40 -21.83 10.25
N THR A 89 21.30 -23.13 10.52
CA THR A 89 22.32 -24.13 10.16
C THR A 89 22.01 -24.75 8.79
N GLY A 90 23.05 -25.20 8.09
CA GLY A 90 22.96 -25.82 6.76
C GLY A 90 23.44 -24.92 5.62
N ASP A 91 23.19 -25.35 4.38
CA ASP A 91 23.59 -24.61 3.19
C ASP A 91 22.88 -23.26 3.09
N ARG A 92 23.66 -22.18 3.05
CA ARG A 92 23.15 -20.80 2.98
C ARG A 92 22.52 -20.50 1.61
N PHE A 93 23.01 -21.13 0.55
CA PHE A 93 22.59 -20.89 -0.83
C PHE A 93 21.38 -21.74 -1.27
N ALA A 94 20.93 -22.68 -0.42
CA ALA A 94 19.74 -23.48 -0.67
C ALA A 94 18.41 -22.69 -0.71
N ARG A 95 18.43 -21.39 -0.36
CA ARG A 95 17.27 -20.49 -0.45
C ARG A 95 17.58 -19.27 -1.31
N GLY A 96 16.67 -18.97 -2.24
CA GLY A 96 16.82 -17.92 -3.25
C GLY A 96 17.46 -18.47 -4.54
N THR A 97 17.34 -17.71 -5.63
CA THR A 97 17.99 -18.05 -6.90
C THR A 97 19.33 -17.33 -7.00
N TRP A 98 20.41 -18.08 -6.87
CA TRP A 98 21.77 -17.55 -6.91
C TRP A 98 22.43 -17.84 -8.24
N THR A 99 22.99 -16.80 -8.86
CA THR A 99 23.69 -16.90 -10.14
C THR A 99 25.04 -16.22 -10.07
N PRO A 100 26.10 -16.77 -10.69
CA PRO A 100 27.39 -16.09 -10.74
C PRO A 100 27.26 -14.80 -11.56
N ALA A 101 27.73 -13.68 -11.01
CA ALA A 101 27.98 -12.47 -11.77
C ALA A 101 29.22 -12.64 -12.67
N PRO A 102 29.50 -11.71 -13.62
CA PRO A 102 30.67 -11.81 -14.49
C PRO A 102 32.01 -11.98 -13.74
N GLY A 103 32.17 -11.36 -12.58
CA GLY A 103 33.32 -11.50 -11.68
C GLY A 103 33.36 -12.82 -10.89
N GLY A 104 32.36 -13.70 -11.06
CA GLY A 104 32.30 -15.03 -10.48
C GLY A 104 31.62 -15.13 -9.11
N ALA A 105 31.51 -14.03 -8.37
CA ALA A 105 30.79 -14.00 -7.10
C ALA A 105 29.26 -14.16 -7.33
N PRO A 106 28.55 -14.92 -6.49
CA PRO A 106 27.12 -15.19 -6.70
C PRO A 106 26.25 -14.01 -6.27
N VAL A 107 25.30 -13.61 -7.12
CA VAL A 107 24.27 -12.61 -6.82
C VAL A 107 22.91 -13.26 -6.65
N LEU A 108 22.07 -12.67 -5.79
CA LEU A 108 20.69 -13.09 -5.62
C LEU A 108 19.83 -12.46 -6.72
N ALA A 109 19.26 -13.28 -7.60
CA ALA A 109 18.48 -12.81 -8.75
C ALA A 109 17.25 -11.98 -8.34
N GLU A 110 16.65 -12.32 -7.20
CA GLU A 110 15.48 -11.65 -6.64
C GLU A 110 15.82 -10.49 -5.69
N ALA A 111 17.09 -10.07 -5.57
CA ALA A 111 17.45 -8.90 -4.78
C ALA A 111 16.78 -7.62 -5.33
N LEU A 112 16.68 -6.56 -4.52
CA LEU A 112 16.27 -5.25 -5.02
C LEU A 112 17.25 -4.73 -6.08
N ALA A 113 18.53 -4.85 -5.76
CA ALA A 113 19.64 -4.55 -6.62
C ALA A 113 20.84 -5.44 -6.26
N TRP A 114 21.74 -5.62 -7.20
CA TRP A 114 23.02 -6.25 -6.93
C TRP A 114 24.17 -5.52 -7.63
N LEU A 115 25.37 -5.67 -7.09
CA LEU A 115 26.62 -5.15 -7.62
C LEU A 115 27.67 -6.25 -7.66
N ASP A 116 28.42 -6.33 -8.74
CA ASP A 116 29.57 -7.21 -8.93
C ASP A 116 30.84 -6.36 -8.86
N CYS A 117 31.72 -6.68 -7.90
CA CYS A 117 32.80 -5.81 -7.51
C CYS A 117 34.15 -6.52 -7.55
N ARG A 118 35.15 -5.81 -8.06
CA ARG A 118 36.57 -6.17 -7.90
C ARG A 118 37.16 -5.36 -6.75
N VAL A 119 37.90 -6.01 -5.86
CA VAL A 119 38.60 -5.31 -4.77
C VAL A 119 39.64 -4.36 -5.37
N ALA A 120 39.42 -3.06 -5.17
CA ALA A 120 40.35 -2.02 -5.56
C ALA A 120 41.33 -1.73 -4.42
N HIS A 121 40.84 -1.66 -3.18
CA HIS A 121 41.65 -1.40 -1.99
C HIS A 121 41.15 -2.18 -0.77
N ALA A 122 42.06 -2.48 0.15
CA ALA A 122 41.76 -3.04 1.46
C ALA A 122 42.48 -2.21 2.53
N TYR A 123 41.74 -1.60 3.46
CA TYR A 123 42.28 -0.76 4.52
C TYR A 123 42.05 -1.37 5.91
N PRO A 124 43.02 -1.27 6.84
CA PRO A 124 42.80 -1.63 8.24
C PRO A 124 41.69 -0.77 8.87
N GLY A 125 40.75 -1.42 9.57
CA GLY A 125 39.61 -0.78 10.25
C GLY A 125 39.44 -1.28 11.68
N GLY A 126 40.54 -1.38 12.44
CA GLY A 126 40.51 -2.01 13.77
C GLY A 126 40.41 -3.53 13.66
N ASP A 127 39.40 -4.13 14.26
CA ASP A 127 39.08 -5.57 14.15
C ASP A 127 38.47 -5.97 12.79
N HIS A 128 38.14 -4.98 11.95
CA HIS A 128 37.66 -5.17 10.58
C HIS A 128 38.69 -4.78 9.52
N THR A 129 38.46 -5.23 8.29
CA THR A 129 39.06 -4.68 7.07
C THR A 129 37.99 -3.96 6.26
N ILE A 130 38.29 -2.76 5.78
CA ILE A 130 37.45 -1.97 4.88
C ILE A 130 37.85 -2.35 3.46
N PHE A 131 37.04 -3.15 2.78
CA PHE A 131 37.23 -3.46 1.37
C PHE A 131 36.51 -2.41 0.53
N VAL A 132 37.25 -1.72 -0.33
CA VAL A 132 36.71 -0.82 -1.36
C VAL A 132 36.71 -1.59 -2.68
N GLY A 133 35.54 -1.76 -3.27
CA GLY A 133 35.33 -2.46 -4.53
C GLY A 133 34.99 -1.48 -5.66
N GLU A 134 35.61 -1.67 -6.81
CA GLU A 134 35.19 -1.09 -8.07
C GLU A 134 34.05 -1.91 -8.66
N VAL A 135 32.94 -1.25 -8.97
CA VAL A 135 31.74 -1.88 -9.52
C VAL A 135 31.95 -2.15 -11.00
N LEU A 136 32.00 -3.42 -11.37
CA LEU A 136 32.16 -3.86 -12.75
C LEU A 136 30.81 -3.92 -13.47
N THR A 137 29.80 -4.45 -12.79
CA THR A 137 28.42 -4.50 -13.27
C THR A 137 27.45 -4.32 -12.10
N ALA A 138 26.28 -3.74 -12.38
CA ALA A 138 25.22 -3.58 -11.39
C ALA A 138 23.86 -3.60 -12.07
N GLU A 139 22.84 -4.05 -11.33
CA GLU A 139 21.48 -4.09 -11.83
C GLU A 139 20.48 -3.81 -10.72
N THR A 140 19.40 -3.10 -11.07
CA THR A 140 18.20 -2.97 -10.22
C THR A 140 17.10 -3.84 -10.81
N ARG A 141 16.61 -4.83 -10.06
CA ARG A 141 15.70 -5.87 -10.58
C ARG A 141 14.25 -5.62 -10.24
N ARG A 142 13.95 -5.05 -9.07
CA ARG A 142 12.57 -4.85 -8.60
C ARG A 142 12.43 -3.64 -7.67
N ARG A 143 11.21 -3.11 -7.59
CA ARG A 143 10.86 -1.92 -6.79
C ARG A 143 9.98 -2.28 -5.59
N THR A 144 10.60 -2.81 -4.54
CA THR A 144 9.96 -3.12 -3.25
C THR A 144 10.68 -2.36 -2.12
N ALA A 145 10.03 -2.13 -0.98
CA ALA A 145 10.68 -1.48 0.17
C ALA A 145 11.93 -2.26 0.63
N PRO A 146 13.04 -1.58 0.97
CA PRO A 146 14.24 -2.24 1.45
C PRO A 146 14.05 -2.79 2.87
N LEU A 147 14.75 -3.87 3.16
CA LEU A 147 14.89 -4.39 4.51
C LEU A 147 15.85 -3.48 5.29
N LEU A 148 15.43 -3.07 6.48
CA LEU A 148 16.23 -2.25 7.38
C LEU A 148 16.69 -3.03 8.60
N PHE A 149 17.79 -2.57 9.18
CA PHE A 149 18.25 -2.98 10.51
C PHE A 149 18.45 -1.73 11.38
N HIS A 150 17.75 -1.66 12.51
CA HIS A 150 17.81 -0.55 13.45
C HIS A 150 17.58 -1.06 14.88
N SER A 151 18.38 -0.60 15.83
CA SER A 151 18.29 -0.96 17.25
C SER A 151 18.20 -2.48 17.51
N ARG A 152 19.03 -3.25 16.81
CA ARG A 152 19.07 -4.73 16.85
C ARG A 152 17.82 -5.44 16.35
N ALA A 153 16.88 -4.70 15.77
CA ALA A 153 15.66 -5.22 15.17
C ALA A 153 15.71 -5.08 13.64
N TRP A 154 15.05 -6.02 12.98
CA TRP A 154 14.82 -6.00 11.54
C TRP A 154 13.51 -5.25 11.29
N GLY A 155 13.48 -4.39 10.27
CA GLY A 155 12.34 -3.52 10.00
C GLY A 155 12.29 -3.07 8.54
N GLN A 156 11.50 -2.03 8.29
CA GLN A 156 11.34 -1.38 7.00
C GLN A 156 11.32 0.14 7.23
N LEU A 157 11.53 0.95 6.19
CA LEU A 157 11.29 2.40 6.28
C LEU A 157 9.89 2.63 6.87
N ALA A 158 9.77 3.60 7.78
CA ALA A 158 8.46 4.09 8.19
C ALA A 158 7.78 4.55 6.91
N ASP A 159 6.71 3.85 6.51
CA ASP A 159 6.04 4.19 5.28
C ASP A 159 5.51 5.63 5.41
N PRO A 160 6.01 6.59 4.60
CA PRO A 160 5.60 7.97 4.69
C PRO A 160 4.09 8.05 4.45
N LEU A 161 3.41 8.91 5.21
CA LEU A 161 2.02 9.22 4.91
C LEU A 161 1.93 9.83 3.50
N PRO A 162 0.82 9.62 2.79
CA PRO A 162 0.63 10.28 1.50
C PRO A 162 0.50 11.80 1.70
N ASP A 163 0.96 12.58 0.72
CA ASP A 163 0.81 14.04 0.73
C ASP A 163 -0.68 14.45 0.71
N GLU A 164 -1.51 13.64 0.05
CA GLU A 164 -2.95 13.85 -0.10
C GLU A 164 -3.72 12.53 -0.01
N VAL A 165 -4.91 12.57 0.58
CA VAL A 165 -5.93 11.50 0.48
C VAL A 165 -7.22 11.99 -0.17
N THR A 166 -7.83 11.12 -0.96
CA THR A 166 -9.14 11.33 -1.57
C THR A 166 -10.19 10.40 -0.96
N ILE A 167 -11.46 10.78 -1.07
CA ILE A 167 -12.57 9.97 -0.56
C ILE A 167 -13.67 9.76 -1.61
N ALA A 168 -14.30 8.60 -1.54
CA ALA A 168 -15.56 8.29 -2.21
C ALA A 168 -16.58 7.82 -1.17
N ASP A 169 -17.87 8.02 -1.42
CA ASP A 169 -18.97 7.50 -0.63
C ASP A 169 -19.83 6.57 -1.46
N THR A 170 -19.70 5.27 -1.18
CA THR A 170 -20.47 4.24 -1.87
C THR A 170 -21.62 3.67 -1.04
N GLY A 171 -21.77 4.16 0.19
CA GLY A 171 -22.70 3.69 1.21
C GLY A 171 -23.94 4.56 1.39
N LEU A 172 -23.80 5.88 1.28
CA LEU A 172 -24.83 6.88 1.62
C LEU A 172 -26.10 6.72 0.78
N ALA A 173 -25.99 6.69 -0.55
CA ALA A 173 -27.15 6.55 -1.43
C ALA A 173 -27.89 5.23 -1.18
N ALA A 174 -27.15 4.14 -0.93
CA ALA A 174 -27.74 2.84 -0.62
C ALA A 174 -28.45 2.85 0.74
N ALA A 175 -27.87 3.49 1.76
CA ALA A 175 -28.46 3.64 3.07
C ALA A 175 -29.76 4.47 3.03
N LEU A 176 -29.75 5.60 2.31
CA LEU A 176 -30.94 6.43 2.09
C LEU A 176 -32.02 5.66 1.34
N HIS A 177 -31.66 4.91 0.29
CA HIS A 177 -32.61 4.09 -0.47
C HIS A 177 -33.28 3.04 0.41
N ARG A 178 -32.50 2.27 1.19
CA ARG A 178 -33.05 1.28 2.15
C ARG A 178 -34.03 1.91 3.11
N ARG A 179 -33.77 3.14 3.58
CA ARG A 179 -34.66 3.86 4.49
C ARG A 179 -35.94 4.32 3.80
N LEU A 180 -35.86 4.76 2.54
CA LEU A 180 -37.02 5.16 1.72
C LEU A 180 -37.95 4.00 1.39
N THR A 181 -37.41 2.78 1.26
CA THR A 181 -38.17 1.58 0.89
C THR A 181 -38.56 0.70 2.08
N ALA A 182 -38.15 1.06 3.30
CA ALA A 182 -38.48 0.27 4.50
C ALA A 182 -39.97 0.38 4.83
N SER A 183 -40.67 -0.76 4.86
CA SER A 183 -42.07 -0.87 5.28
C SER A 183 -42.15 -0.99 6.81
N GLY A 184 -42.64 0.04 7.53
CA GLY A 184 -42.78 0.00 9.00
C GLY A 184 -43.17 1.35 9.64
N SER A 185 -43.40 1.37 10.96
CA SER A 185 -43.92 2.52 11.74
C SER A 185 -42.88 3.59 12.12
N ALA A 186 -41.63 3.47 11.69
CA ALA A 186 -40.65 4.53 11.91
C ALA A 186 -41.01 5.73 11.02
N PRO A 187 -41.12 6.97 11.55
CA PRO A 187 -41.30 8.12 10.69
C PRO A 187 -40.04 8.27 9.84
N ALA A 188 -40.10 7.85 8.57
CA ALA A 188 -39.02 8.11 7.63
C ALA A 188 -39.05 9.61 7.28
N ARG A 189 -38.40 10.43 8.13
CA ARG A 189 -38.07 11.84 7.82
C ARG A 189 -37.25 11.95 6.52
N VAL A 190 -36.63 10.86 6.10
CA VAL A 190 -35.99 10.70 4.79
C VAL A 190 -37.06 10.75 3.69
N THR A 191 -37.12 11.89 3.00
CA THR A 191 -37.92 12.05 1.78
C THR A 191 -37.05 11.89 0.54
N ARG A 192 -37.64 11.53 -0.62
CA ARG A 192 -36.89 11.46 -1.89
C ARG A 192 -36.20 12.78 -2.22
N ALA A 193 -36.90 13.90 -2.01
CA ALA A 193 -36.36 15.24 -2.23
C ALA A 193 -35.21 15.58 -1.26
N GLY A 194 -35.34 15.22 0.01
CA GLY A 194 -34.28 15.40 1.02
C GLY A 194 -33.03 14.58 0.69
N ALA A 195 -33.20 13.30 0.34
CA ALA A 195 -32.11 12.43 -0.08
C ALA A 195 -31.40 12.97 -1.33
N ALA A 196 -32.14 13.44 -2.33
CA ALA A 196 -31.56 14.02 -3.55
C ALA A 196 -30.73 15.29 -3.25
N ARG A 197 -31.24 16.20 -2.43
CA ARG A 197 -30.50 17.40 -2.01
C ARG A 197 -29.23 17.06 -1.24
N LEU A 198 -29.32 16.12 -0.29
CA LEU A 198 -28.17 15.70 0.50
C LEU A 198 -27.05 15.10 -0.37
N LEU A 199 -27.41 14.18 -1.27
CA LEU A 199 -26.44 13.59 -2.21
C LEU A 199 -25.77 14.67 -3.08
N GLU A 200 -26.50 15.72 -3.45
CA GLU A 200 -25.95 16.83 -4.20
C GLU A 200 -25.00 17.70 -3.38
N SER A 201 -25.34 18.01 -2.12
CA SER A 201 -24.44 18.71 -1.19
C SER A 201 -23.13 17.95 -0.97
N VAL A 202 -23.19 16.64 -0.82
CA VAL A 202 -21.99 15.78 -0.65
C VAL A 202 -21.11 15.80 -1.91
N ARG A 203 -21.71 15.79 -3.11
CA ARG A 203 -20.97 15.93 -4.37
C ARG A 203 -20.34 17.31 -4.51
N ALA A 204 -21.07 18.36 -4.14
CA ALA A 204 -20.57 19.74 -4.18
C ALA A 204 -19.35 19.92 -3.26
N ALA A 205 -19.26 19.15 -2.17
CA ALA A 205 -18.07 19.11 -1.30
C ALA A 205 -16.85 18.39 -1.93
N GLY A 206 -16.97 17.83 -3.14
CA GLY A 206 -15.90 17.12 -3.84
C GLY A 206 -15.88 15.61 -3.64
N VAL A 207 -16.88 15.03 -2.98
CA VAL A 207 -16.94 13.58 -2.72
C VAL A 207 -17.52 12.83 -3.91
N ARG A 208 -16.85 11.75 -4.35
CA ARG A 208 -17.40 10.82 -5.35
C ARG A 208 -18.52 10.00 -4.75
N VAL A 209 -19.73 10.06 -5.28
CA VAL A 209 -20.89 9.35 -4.73
C VAL A 209 -21.35 8.25 -5.67
N ARG A 210 -21.48 7.01 -5.17
CA ARG A 210 -22.08 5.90 -5.94
C ARG A 210 -23.60 6.00 -5.92
N THR A 211 -24.23 5.93 -7.09
CA THR A 211 -25.69 5.89 -7.20
C THR A 211 -26.20 4.68 -7.99
N PRO A 212 -27.37 4.10 -7.63
CA PRO A 212 -27.90 2.92 -8.31
C PRO A 212 -28.33 3.17 -9.76
N VAL A 213 -28.65 4.42 -10.13
CA VAL A 213 -29.10 4.78 -11.49
C VAL A 213 -28.44 6.12 -11.86
N PRO A 214 -27.75 6.22 -13.02
CA PRO A 214 -27.34 7.52 -13.53
C PRO A 214 -28.60 8.36 -13.78
N PRO A 215 -28.68 9.62 -13.34
CA PRO A 215 -29.86 10.44 -13.62
C PRO A 215 -30.09 10.48 -15.13
N GLY A 216 -31.34 10.27 -15.56
CA GLY A 216 -31.71 10.29 -16.97
C GLY A 216 -31.36 11.62 -17.67
N PRO A 217 -31.57 11.72 -18.99
CA PRO A 217 -31.11 12.83 -19.85
C PRO A 217 -31.67 14.23 -19.53
N HIS A 218 -32.35 14.43 -18.40
CA HIS A 218 -32.95 15.70 -18.00
C HIS A 218 -32.07 16.60 -17.11
N LEU A 219 -30.78 16.31 -16.96
CA LEU A 219 -29.81 17.28 -16.44
C LEU A 219 -29.00 17.89 -17.59
N ASN A 220 -29.69 18.57 -18.51
CA ASN A 220 -29.11 19.35 -19.63
C ASN A 220 -28.29 20.58 -19.19
N GLY A 221 -27.80 20.62 -17.94
CA GLY A 221 -26.92 21.66 -17.41
C GLY A 221 -25.65 21.13 -16.72
N ALA A 222 -25.40 19.82 -16.73
CA ALA A 222 -24.31 19.19 -15.96
C ALA A 222 -23.07 18.83 -16.79
N ALA A 223 -22.97 19.30 -18.04
CA ALA A 223 -21.80 19.06 -18.88
C ALA A 223 -20.55 19.86 -18.45
N ASP A 224 -20.69 20.80 -17.51
CA ASP A 224 -19.65 21.78 -17.17
C ASP A 224 -19.07 21.64 -15.75
N SER A 225 -19.52 20.64 -14.99
CA SER A 225 -18.94 20.32 -13.68
C SER A 225 -18.43 18.89 -13.70
N GLY A 226 -17.12 18.68 -13.61
CA GLY A 226 -16.45 17.37 -13.55
C GLY A 226 -16.85 16.54 -12.32
N ARG A 227 -18.14 16.28 -12.15
CA ARG A 227 -18.72 15.61 -10.99
C ARG A 227 -18.38 14.13 -11.03
N SER A 228 -17.98 13.63 -9.87
CA SER A 228 -17.40 12.31 -9.68
C SER A 228 -18.53 11.29 -9.40
N TRP A 229 -19.04 10.65 -10.45
CA TRP A 229 -20.13 9.67 -10.35
C TRP A 229 -19.60 8.25 -10.52
N SER A 230 -20.18 7.31 -9.77
CA SER A 230 -20.00 5.89 -10.03
C SER A 230 -21.30 5.10 -9.92
N THR A 231 -21.35 3.94 -10.58
CA THR A 231 -22.48 3.02 -10.53
C THR A 231 -22.01 1.58 -10.52
N LEU A 232 -22.75 0.70 -9.84
CA LEU A 232 -22.43 -0.73 -9.77
C LEU A 232 -22.92 -1.41 -11.05
N VAL A 233 -22.04 -2.17 -11.71
CA VAL A 233 -22.33 -2.93 -12.91
C VAL A 233 -22.17 -4.42 -12.60
N GLU A 234 -23.30 -5.07 -12.37
CA GLU A 234 -23.35 -6.49 -12.00
C GLU A 234 -23.39 -7.41 -13.23
N ASP A 235 -23.92 -6.92 -14.35
CA ASP A 235 -24.04 -7.67 -15.59
C ASP A 235 -24.02 -6.76 -16.84
N ALA A 236 -24.13 -7.39 -18.02
CA ALA A 236 -24.13 -6.68 -19.30
C ALA A 236 -25.39 -5.80 -19.50
N ALA A 237 -26.51 -6.14 -18.88
CA ALA A 237 -27.73 -5.35 -18.95
C ALA A 237 -27.57 -4.06 -18.15
N ALA A 238 -27.02 -4.13 -16.93
CA ALA A 238 -26.66 -2.95 -16.13
C ALA A 238 -25.67 -2.05 -16.89
N LEU A 239 -24.65 -2.63 -17.53
CA LEU A 239 -23.69 -1.88 -18.33
C LEU A 239 -24.34 -1.15 -19.52
N ALA A 240 -25.33 -1.77 -20.17
CA ALA A 240 -26.01 -1.18 -21.32
C ALA A 240 -26.72 0.14 -20.98
N HIS A 241 -27.18 0.31 -19.73
CA HIS A 241 -27.82 1.52 -19.24
C HIS A 241 -26.82 2.66 -18.94
N VAL A 242 -25.51 2.38 -18.90
CA VAL A 242 -24.48 3.41 -18.70
C VAL A 242 -24.13 4.07 -20.04
N PRO A 243 -24.30 5.39 -20.20
CA PRO A 243 -23.97 6.08 -21.45
C PRO A 243 -22.50 5.92 -21.83
N ARG A 244 -22.22 5.71 -23.13
CA ARG A 244 -20.85 5.62 -23.66
C ARG A 244 -20.12 6.96 -23.49
N ASP A 245 -18.79 6.89 -23.33
CA ASP A 245 -17.88 8.04 -23.24
C ASP A 245 -18.33 9.08 -22.19
N SER A 246 -19.04 8.61 -21.16
CA SER A 246 -19.56 9.45 -20.09
C SER A 246 -18.57 9.53 -18.93
N PRO A 247 -18.62 10.59 -18.10
CA PRO A 247 -17.76 10.71 -16.93
C PRO A 247 -18.12 9.71 -15.79
N VAL A 248 -19.05 8.78 -16.03
CA VAL A 248 -19.48 7.78 -15.04
C VAL A 248 -18.43 6.70 -14.90
N THR A 249 -18.02 6.42 -13.66
CA THR A 249 -17.15 5.28 -13.34
C THR A 249 -17.99 4.02 -13.15
N ALA A 250 -17.67 2.95 -13.88
CA ALA A 250 -18.29 1.64 -13.68
C ALA A 250 -17.57 0.89 -12.55
N GLU A 251 -18.29 0.51 -11.50
CA GLU A 251 -17.77 -0.35 -10.44
C GLU A 251 -18.17 -1.79 -10.70
N ILE A 252 -17.20 -2.70 -10.75
CA ILE A 252 -17.43 -4.12 -11.09
C ILE A 252 -16.78 -4.97 -10.00
N VAL A 253 -17.56 -5.86 -9.38
CA VAL A 253 -17.05 -6.79 -8.35
C VAL A 253 -16.27 -7.93 -9.04
N ASP A 254 -15.11 -8.29 -8.49
CA ASP A 254 -14.31 -9.43 -8.93
C ASP A 254 -15.13 -10.72 -8.87
N GLY A 255 -14.96 -11.56 -9.88
CA GLY A 255 -15.70 -12.80 -10.05
C GLY A 255 -15.60 -13.33 -11.48
N PRO A 256 -16.25 -14.45 -11.80
CA PRO A 256 -16.11 -15.11 -13.10
C PRO A 256 -16.49 -14.24 -14.31
N ALA A 257 -17.47 -13.34 -14.14
CA ALA A 257 -17.93 -12.44 -15.20
C ALA A 257 -17.10 -11.15 -15.31
N ALA A 258 -16.31 -10.81 -14.28
CA ALA A 258 -15.65 -9.50 -14.16
C ALA A 258 -14.72 -9.19 -15.35
N PRO A 259 -13.85 -10.10 -15.83
CA PRO A 259 -12.95 -9.78 -16.95
C PRO A 259 -13.70 -9.32 -18.21
N ARG A 260 -14.80 -10.01 -18.57
CA ARG A 260 -15.62 -9.67 -19.73
C ARG A 260 -16.38 -8.35 -19.55
N LEU A 261 -16.88 -8.09 -18.34
CA LEU A 261 -17.57 -6.83 -18.03
C LEU A 261 -16.61 -5.64 -18.04
N ILE A 262 -15.38 -5.81 -17.52
CA ILE A 262 -14.34 -4.77 -17.53
C ILE A 262 -13.95 -4.44 -18.97
N GLU A 263 -13.71 -5.45 -19.80
CA GLU A 263 -13.42 -5.27 -21.22
C GLU A 263 -14.55 -4.53 -21.94
N ALA A 264 -15.80 -4.95 -21.73
CA ALA A 264 -16.98 -4.33 -22.33
C ALA A 264 -17.18 -2.87 -21.86
N ALA A 265 -16.93 -2.56 -20.58
CA ALA A 265 -17.04 -1.20 -20.05
C ALA A 265 -15.96 -0.29 -20.63
N ARG A 266 -14.72 -0.79 -20.73
CA ARG A 266 -13.60 -0.05 -21.34
C ARG A 266 -13.82 0.20 -22.83
N ALA A 267 -14.38 -0.77 -23.57
CA ALA A 267 -14.74 -0.60 -24.97
C ALA A 267 -15.86 0.44 -25.21
N ARG A 268 -16.56 0.86 -24.13
CA ARG A 268 -17.53 1.96 -24.13
C ARG A 268 -16.95 3.29 -23.66
N GLY A 269 -15.63 3.38 -23.45
CA GLY A 269 -14.93 4.58 -22.99
C GLY A 269 -15.08 4.87 -21.49
N LEU A 270 -15.54 3.90 -20.70
CA LEU A 270 -15.77 4.09 -19.27
C LEU A 270 -14.51 3.81 -18.44
N ALA A 271 -14.26 4.64 -17.42
CA ALA A 271 -13.33 4.30 -16.35
C ALA A 271 -13.93 3.17 -15.50
N VAL A 272 -13.11 2.20 -15.10
CA VAL A 272 -13.56 1.03 -14.34
C VAL A 272 -12.86 0.96 -12.99
N VAL A 273 -13.64 0.77 -11.93
CA VAL A 273 -13.16 0.39 -10.60
C VAL A 273 -13.46 -1.09 -10.39
N GLY A 274 -12.42 -1.92 -10.28
CA GLY A 274 -12.58 -3.30 -9.86
C GLY A 274 -12.75 -3.39 -8.34
N ARG A 275 -13.72 -4.14 -7.82
CA ARG A 275 -13.93 -4.28 -6.37
C ARG A 275 -13.64 -5.69 -5.89
N VAL A 276 -12.98 -5.82 -4.75
CA VAL A 276 -12.77 -7.11 -4.07
C VAL A 276 -13.42 -7.04 -2.70
N SER A 277 -14.31 -7.98 -2.41
CA SER A 277 -15.05 -8.05 -1.14
C SER A 277 -14.37 -8.97 -0.12
N ASP A 278 -14.66 -8.72 1.16
CA ASP A 278 -14.18 -9.52 2.30
C ASP A 278 -12.65 -9.65 2.33
N VAL A 279 -11.97 -8.52 2.12
CA VAL A 279 -10.52 -8.48 1.89
C VAL A 279 -9.71 -8.91 3.10
N PHE A 280 -10.19 -8.58 4.30
CA PHE A 280 -9.51 -8.88 5.56
C PHE A 280 -10.12 -10.07 6.30
N ALA A 281 -10.89 -10.93 5.61
CA ALA A 281 -11.37 -12.16 6.22
C ALA A 281 -10.21 -13.19 6.37
N PRO A 282 -10.20 -14.03 7.42
CA PRO A 282 -9.17 -15.05 7.60
C PRO A 282 -9.02 -15.96 6.37
N ALA A 283 -7.78 -16.36 6.05
CA ALA A 283 -7.44 -17.25 4.93
C ALA A 283 -7.87 -16.76 3.53
N ARG A 284 -8.27 -15.49 3.37
CA ARG A 284 -8.63 -14.90 2.06
C ARG A 284 -7.47 -14.22 1.35
N GLU A 285 -6.35 -14.01 2.03
CA GLU A 285 -5.22 -13.23 1.52
C GLU A 285 -4.76 -13.65 0.11
N ALA A 286 -4.47 -14.94 -0.09
CA ALA A 286 -4.03 -15.43 -1.41
C ALA A 286 -5.08 -15.19 -2.51
N ALA A 287 -6.38 -15.35 -2.18
CA ALA A 287 -7.47 -15.09 -3.12
C ALA A 287 -7.62 -13.60 -3.43
N VAL A 288 -7.44 -12.74 -2.43
CA VAL A 288 -7.45 -11.27 -2.59
C VAL A 288 -6.30 -10.83 -3.48
N LEU A 289 -5.06 -11.26 -3.20
CA LEU A 289 -3.89 -10.88 -4.00
C LEU A 289 -4.05 -11.34 -5.46
N ALA A 290 -4.59 -12.54 -5.68
CA ALA A 290 -4.91 -13.01 -7.03
C ALA A 290 -6.01 -12.19 -7.70
N ALA A 291 -7.01 -11.70 -6.96
CA ALA A 291 -8.02 -10.78 -7.48
C ALA A 291 -7.43 -9.43 -7.87
N VAL A 292 -6.53 -8.88 -7.04
CA VAL A 292 -5.79 -7.65 -7.36
C VAL A 292 -4.98 -7.82 -8.65
N ASP A 293 -4.24 -8.91 -8.79
CA ASP A 293 -3.45 -9.20 -9.99
C ASP A 293 -4.35 -9.28 -11.25
N ARG A 294 -5.51 -9.95 -11.15
CA ARG A 294 -6.48 -10.04 -12.26
C ARG A 294 -7.05 -8.68 -12.65
N LEU A 295 -7.49 -7.88 -11.68
CA LEU A 295 -8.10 -6.58 -11.93
C LEU A 295 -7.10 -5.57 -12.49
N ALA A 296 -5.84 -5.62 -12.02
CA ALA A 296 -4.76 -4.81 -12.56
C ALA A 296 -4.47 -5.19 -14.02
N ALA A 297 -4.38 -6.49 -14.32
CA ALA A 297 -4.18 -6.99 -15.68
C ALA A 297 -5.35 -6.68 -16.63
N ALA A 298 -6.59 -6.59 -16.11
CA ALA A 298 -7.77 -6.21 -16.87
C ALA A 298 -7.82 -4.71 -17.26
N GLY A 299 -6.91 -3.90 -16.70
CA GLY A 299 -6.79 -2.48 -16.99
C GLY A 299 -7.83 -1.62 -16.28
N CYS A 300 -8.23 -2.00 -15.06
CA CYS A 300 -9.00 -1.14 -14.18
C CYS A 300 -8.24 0.16 -13.90
N ALA A 301 -8.97 1.28 -13.80
CA ALA A 301 -8.42 2.58 -13.46
C ALA A 301 -8.11 2.73 -11.96
N GLU A 302 -8.79 1.94 -11.12
CA GLU A 302 -8.60 1.86 -9.68
C GLU A 302 -9.13 0.49 -9.20
N ILE A 303 -8.62 0.00 -8.06
CA ILE A 303 -9.12 -1.22 -7.40
C ILE A 303 -9.60 -0.88 -5.99
N ALA A 304 -10.88 -1.15 -5.71
CA ALA A 304 -11.45 -0.99 -4.38
C ALA A 304 -11.35 -2.31 -3.58
N LEU A 305 -10.86 -2.22 -2.35
CA LEU A 305 -10.72 -3.32 -1.41
C LEU A 305 -11.69 -3.10 -0.24
N ASP A 306 -12.69 -3.97 -0.12
CA ASP A 306 -13.77 -3.81 0.84
C ASP A 306 -13.59 -4.71 2.06
N GLU A 307 -13.57 -4.09 3.25
CA GLU A 307 -13.64 -4.80 4.52
C GLU A 307 -14.98 -5.53 4.65
N GLY A 308 -14.89 -6.81 5.03
CA GLY A 308 -16.05 -7.68 5.21
C GLY A 308 -16.79 -7.46 6.53
N ALA A 309 -17.66 -8.40 6.88
CA ALA A 309 -18.43 -8.33 8.13
C ALA A 309 -17.54 -8.47 9.40
N THR A 310 -16.44 -9.21 9.31
CA THR A 310 -15.48 -9.37 10.41
C THR A 310 -14.54 -8.17 10.46
N ALA A 311 -14.49 -7.52 11.61
CA ALA A 311 -13.62 -6.37 11.85
C ALA A 311 -12.14 -6.75 11.65
N ALA A 312 -11.44 -5.99 10.81
CA ALA A 312 -10.03 -6.15 10.56
C ALA A 312 -9.20 -5.56 11.72
N SER A 313 -8.10 -6.23 12.08
CA SER A 313 -7.11 -5.65 12.97
C SER A 313 -6.11 -4.80 12.17
N PRO A 314 -5.45 -3.79 12.77
CA PRO A 314 -4.41 -3.02 12.09
C PRO A 314 -3.28 -3.91 11.54
N LEU A 315 -2.92 -4.99 12.24
CA LEU A 315 -1.88 -5.92 11.77
C LEU A 315 -2.30 -6.63 10.49
N LEU A 316 -3.55 -7.08 10.40
CA LEU A 316 -4.06 -7.73 9.20
C LEU A 316 -4.19 -6.76 8.04
N VAL A 317 -4.69 -5.54 8.31
CA VAL A 317 -4.76 -4.45 7.32
C VAL A 317 -3.38 -4.18 6.73
N ARG A 318 -2.36 -4.02 7.58
CA ARG A 318 -0.98 -3.82 7.14
C ARG A 318 -0.49 -4.97 6.27
N HIS A 319 -0.68 -6.21 6.72
CA HIS A 319 -0.17 -7.39 6.04
C HIS A 319 -0.71 -7.50 4.61
N VAL A 320 -2.03 -7.40 4.46
CA VAL A 320 -2.69 -7.52 3.15
C VAL A 320 -2.36 -6.35 2.24
N LEU A 321 -2.45 -5.11 2.76
CA LEU A 321 -2.27 -3.91 1.93
C LEU A 321 -0.82 -3.72 1.47
N GLN A 322 0.16 -4.12 2.28
CA GLN A 322 1.57 -4.02 1.90
C GLN A 322 1.93 -4.84 0.65
N GLU A 323 1.25 -5.96 0.42
CA GLU A 323 1.43 -6.79 -0.78
C GLU A 323 0.49 -6.35 -1.90
N ALA A 324 -0.77 -6.03 -1.58
CA ALA A 324 -1.74 -5.57 -2.58
C ALA A 324 -1.30 -4.27 -3.27
N VAL A 325 -0.79 -3.28 -2.52
CA VAL A 325 -0.31 -2.01 -3.09
C VAL A 325 0.88 -2.23 -4.02
N ALA A 326 1.78 -3.16 -3.71
CA ALA A 326 2.92 -3.46 -4.57
C ALA A 326 2.48 -4.12 -5.88
N ARG A 327 1.56 -5.08 -5.81
CA ARG A 327 1.02 -5.83 -6.95
C ARG A 327 0.14 -5.01 -7.88
N ALA A 328 -0.68 -4.12 -7.32
CA ALA A 328 -1.60 -3.31 -8.10
C ALA A 328 -0.89 -2.29 -9.01
N ARG A 329 0.37 -1.93 -8.75
CA ARG A 329 1.06 -0.84 -9.48
C ARG A 329 1.05 -1.07 -11.00
N PRO A 330 0.74 -0.02 -11.78
CA PRO A 330 0.53 1.38 -11.39
C PRO A 330 -0.91 1.74 -10.95
N VAL A 331 -1.83 0.78 -10.86
CA VAL A 331 -3.25 1.01 -10.54
C VAL A 331 -3.41 1.42 -9.06
N PRO A 332 -4.06 2.56 -8.75
CA PRO A 332 -4.30 2.99 -7.38
C PRO A 332 -5.28 2.07 -6.65
N LEU A 333 -5.12 1.97 -5.34
CA LEU A 333 -6.05 1.26 -4.46
C LEU A 333 -6.92 2.23 -3.68
N ARG A 334 -8.22 1.89 -3.59
CA ARG A 334 -9.18 2.47 -2.66
C ARG A 334 -9.55 1.45 -1.60
N VAL A 335 -9.64 1.83 -0.34
CA VAL A 335 -10.04 0.89 0.72
C VAL A 335 -11.32 1.34 1.41
N ARG A 336 -12.27 0.43 1.56
CA ARG A 336 -13.44 0.61 2.43
C ARG A 336 -13.18 -0.07 3.75
N LEU A 337 -13.15 0.70 4.82
CA LEU A 337 -12.97 0.22 6.19
C LEU A 337 -14.28 0.37 6.97
N ARG A 338 -14.45 -0.44 8.02
CA ARG A 338 -15.58 -0.36 8.93
C ARG A 338 -15.22 0.38 10.20
N GLU A 339 -16.19 1.07 10.76
CA GLU A 339 -16.09 1.55 12.13
C GLU A 339 -16.61 0.47 13.08
N ALA A 340 -15.73 -0.48 13.42
CA ALA A 340 -16.01 -1.58 14.32
C ALA A 340 -15.08 -1.52 15.53
N TYR A 341 -15.66 -1.48 16.73
CA TYR A 341 -14.93 -1.49 18.01
C TYR A 341 -13.89 -0.36 18.17
N GLY A 342 -14.04 0.77 17.47
CA GLY A 342 -13.10 1.89 17.51
C GLY A 342 -11.81 1.67 16.70
N LEU A 343 -11.78 0.65 15.83
CA LEU A 343 -10.62 0.32 15.00
C LEU A 343 -10.58 1.08 13.67
N GLY A 344 -11.65 1.76 13.26
CA GLY A 344 -11.75 2.36 11.92
C GLY A 344 -10.61 3.34 11.61
N LEU A 345 -10.38 4.33 12.48
CA LEU A 345 -9.29 5.30 12.30
C LEU A 345 -7.89 4.69 12.44
N ALA A 346 -7.72 3.68 13.32
CA ALA A 346 -6.45 2.97 13.45
C ALA A 346 -6.12 2.17 12.18
N ASN A 347 -7.13 1.54 11.59
CA ASN A 347 -7.03 0.85 10.30
C ASN A 347 -6.79 1.85 9.16
N ALA A 348 -7.41 3.03 9.19
CA ALA A 348 -7.19 4.08 8.18
C ALA A 348 -5.75 4.59 8.20
N LEU A 349 -5.21 4.94 9.37
CA LEU A 349 -3.80 5.31 9.52
C LEU A 349 -2.88 4.19 9.02
N THR A 350 -3.21 2.94 9.33
CA THR A 350 -2.42 1.78 8.88
C THR A 350 -2.48 1.61 7.37
N ALA A 351 -3.63 1.85 6.74
CA ALA A 351 -3.79 1.84 5.29
C ALA A 351 -3.01 2.96 4.62
N MET A 352 -3.03 4.19 5.16
CA MET A 352 -2.21 5.31 4.67
C MET A 352 -0.72 4.95 4.67
N LYS A 353 -0.24 4.41 5.81
CA LYS A 353 1.13 3.89 5.90
C LYS A 353 1.35 2.73 4.93
N SER A 354 0.35 1.91 4.62
CA SER A 354 0.53 0.85 3.63
C SER A 354 0.56 1.36 2.17
N GLY A 355 0.43 2.67 1.93
CA GLY A 355 0.50 3.31 0.62
C GLY A 355 -0.86 3.61 -0.03
N VAL A 356 -1.96 3.41 0.70
CA VAL A 356 -3.32 3.74 0.24
C VAL A 356 -3.55 5.24 0.32
N ARG A 357 -4.12 5.81 -0.76
CA ARG A 357 -4.40 7.25 -0.89
C ARG A 357 -5.88 7.55 -1.10
N SER A 358 -6.69 6.54 -1.38
CA SER A 358 -8.12 6.67 -1.63
C SER A 358 -8.90 5.86 -0.60
N PHE A 359 -9.94 6.45 -0.03
CA PHE A 359 -10.81 5.78 0.94
C PHE A 359 -12.26 5.77 0.47
N ASP A 360 -12.94 4.65 0.68
CA ASP A 360 -14.38 4.54 0.53
C ASP A 360 -14.98 4.65 1.93
N VAL A 361 -15.63 5.78 2.19
CA VAL A 361 -16.19 6.19 3.49
C VAL A 361 -17.71 6.26 3.39
N THR A 362 -18.37 6.59 4.49
CA THR A 362 -19.79 6.94 4.48
C THR A 362 -20.00 8.19 5.32
N LEU A 363 -20.73 9.18 4.80
CA LEU A 363 -21.13 10.37 5.55
C LEU A 363 -21.80 9.96 6.88
N GLY A 364 -21.27 10.47 7.99
CA GLY A 364 -21.72 10.14 9.33
C GLY A 364 -21.54 8.67 9.75
N GLY A 365 -20.96 7.81 8.91
CA GLY A 365 -20.81 6.38 9.16
C GLY A 365 -22.14 5.60 9.22
N ILE A 366 -23.21 6.11 8.59
CA ILE A 366 -24.59 5.59 8.79
C ILE A 366 -24.83 4.14 8.37
N ASP A 367 -23.92 3.54 7.61
CA ASP A 367 -23.99 2.13 7.20
C ASP A 367 -22.94 1.24 7.90
N GLY A 368 -22.25 1.78 8.91
CA GLY A 368 -21.17 1.12 9.63
C GLY A 368 -19.81 1.18 8.95
N GLY A 369 -19.71 1.86 7.80
CA GLY A 369 -18.43 2.23 7.19
C GLY A 369 -17.69 3.29 8.00
N LEU A 370 -16.41 3.48 7.68
CA LEU A 370 -15.59 4.55 8.23
C LEU A 370 -16.26 5.91 7.99
N CYS A 371 -16.39 6.70 9.05
CA CYS A 371 -16.98 8.03 9.02
C CYS A 371 -16.10 8.99 8.19
N ALA A 372 -16.69 9.65 7.20
CA ALA A 372 -15.96 10.55 6.30
C ALA A 372 -15.33 11.72 7.07
N GLU A 373 -16.09 12.31 7.99
CA GLU A 373 -15.73 13.47 8.80
C GLU A 373 -14.57 13.13 9.76
N ASP A 374 -14.63 11.93 10.37
CA ASP A 374 -13.59 11.47 11.29
C ASP A 374 -12.28 11.19 10.53
N LEU A 375 -12.34 10.66 9.30
CA LEU A 375 -11.17 10.48 8.44
C LEU A 375 -10.55 11.82 8.03
N LEU A 376 -11.36 12.81 7.63
CA LEU A 376 -10.86 14.14 7.24
C LEU A 376 -10.25 14.88 8.43
N TYR A 377 -10.81 14.71 9.63
CA TYR A 377 -10.21 15.23 10.85
C TYR A 377 -8.86 14.58 11.12
N LEU A 378 -8.77 13.24 11.05
CA LEU A 378 -7.50 12.51 11.20
C LEU A 378 -6.47 13.01 10.18
N ALA A 379 -6.83 13.13 8.90
CA ALA A 379 -5.94 13.64 7.85
C ALA A 379 -5.41 15.04 8.19
N GLY A 380 -6.27 15.94 8.67
CA GLY A 380 -5.87 17.26 9.14
C GLY A 380 -4.92 17.24 10.35
N ARG A 381 -5.05 16.28 11.26
CA ARG A 381 -4.14 16.10 12.40
C ARG A 381 -2.79 15.50 12.03
N LEU A 382 -2.72 14.88 10.86
CA LEU A 382 -1.53 14.22 10.31
C LEU A 382 -0.84 15.06 9.23
N ASP A 383 -1.28 16.30 9.00
CA ASP A 383 -0.81 17.18 7.93
C ASP A 383 -0.94 16.55 6.52
N VAL A 384 -1.95 15.70 6.33
CA VAL A 384 -2.30 15.09 5.03
C VAL A 384 -3.38 15.93 4.35
N ALA A 385 -3.11 16.38 3.12
CA ALA A 385 -4.03 17.20 2.35
C ALA A 385 -5.27 16.41 1.92
N THR A 386 -6.37 17.12 1.67
CA THR A 386 -7.62 16.54 1.16
C THR A 386 -8.27 17.54 0.20
N PRO A 387 -8.67 17.16 -1.03
CA PRO A 387 -9.32 18.07 -1.97
C PRO A 387 -10.81 18.33 -1.63
N ILE A 388 -11.24 17.96 -0.43
CA ILE A 388 -12.64 17.98 0.01
C ILE A 388 -12.91 19.26 0.79
N ASP A 389 -14.04 19.91 0.47
CA ASP A 389 -14.56 21.00 1.29
C ASP A 389 -15.09 20.43 2.62
N ARG A 390 -14.26 20.52 3.65
CA ARG A 390 -14.58 20.00 4.99
C ARG A 390 -15.79 20.69 5.61
N ALA A 391 -15.96 21.99 5.37
CA ALA A 391 -17.08 22.75 5.93
C ALA A 391 -18.39 22.33 5.27
N ALA A 392 -18.40 22.18 3.94
CA ALA A 392 -19.56 21.68 3.21
C ALA A 392 -19.92 20.24 3.62
N LEU A 393 -18.92 19.38 3.86
CA LEU A 393 -19.18 18.01 4.30
C LEU A 393 -19.76 17.94 5.72
N VAL A 394 -19.27 18.76 6.66
CA VAL A 394 -19.84 18.86 8.02
C VAL A 394 -21.28 19.40 7.98
N ALA A 395 -21.57 20.38 7.13
CA ALA A 395 -22.94 20.85 6.92
C ALA A 395 -23.86 19.74 6.36
N ALA A 396 -23.38 18.96 5.39
CA ALA A 396 -24.10 17.81 4.87
C ALA A 396 -24.35 16.73 5.95
N ALA A 397 -23.41 16.53 6.87
CA ALA A 397 -23.59 15.62 8.01
C ALA A 397 -24.69 16.10 8.96
N ALA A 398 -24.75 17.40 9.26
CA ALA A 398 -25.84 17.98 10.06
C ALA A 398 -27.20 17.82 9.38
N ASP A 399 -27.28 18.08 8.07
CA ASP A 399 -28.48 17.83 7.25
C ASP A 399 -28.90 16.36 7.28
N LEU A 400 -27.92 15.44 7.17
CA LEU A 400 -28.15 14.01 7.29
C LEU A 400 -28.69 13.66 8.68
N GLU A 401 -28.14 14.18 9.77
CA GLU A 401 -28.63 13.91 11.14
C GLU A 401 -30.11 14.33 11.30
N ALA A 402 -30.45 15.52 10.83
CA ALA A 402 -31.82 16.04 10.86
C ALA A 402 -32.79 15.15 10.04
N LEU A 403 -32.36 14.74 8.85
CA LEU A 403 -33.11 13.88 7.93
C LEU A 403 -33.20 12.42 8.42
N TRP A 404 -32.16 11.91 9.06
CA TRP A 404 -32.09 10.56 9.61
C TRP A 404 -32.92 10.43 10.89
N GLY A 405 -33.03 11.53 11.65
CA GLY A 405 -33.85 11.62 12.85
C GLY A 405 -33.20 11.01 14.09
N SER A 406 -31.89 10.73 14.04
CA SER A 406 -31.11 10.22 15.16
C SER A 406 -29.66 10.66 15.03
N ALA A 407 -28.96 10.65 16.16
CA ALA A 407 -27.51 10.78 16.23
C ALA A 407 -26.80 9.96 15.15
N LEU A 408 -25.89 10.58 14.40
CA LEU A 408 -25.00 9.84 13.49
C LEU A 408 -23.84 9.21 14.28
N PRO A 409 -23.36 8.02 13.88
CA PRO A 409 -22.21 7.35 14.50
C PRO A 409 -20.91 8.18 14.56
N GLY A 410 -20.68 9.03 13.56
CA GLY A 410 -19.51 9.91 13.50
C GLY A 410 -19.35 10.76 14.77
N ARG A 411 -18.11 11.03 15.17
CA ARG A 411 -17.84 11.78 16.41
C ARG A 411 -17.48 13.24 16.16
N THR A 412 -16.97 13.54 14.98
CA THR A 412 -16.25 14.80 14.76
C THR A 412 -17.12 15.93 14.20
N TYR A 413 -18.23 15.63 13.52
CA TYR A 413 -19.16 16.68 13.05
C TYR A 413 -19.79 17.49 14.20
N ARG A 414 -19.78 16.96 15.43
CA ARG A 414 -20.29 17.62 16.64
C ARG A 414 -19.27 18.50 17.37
N ALA A 415 -17.99 18.37 17.04
CA ALA A 415 -16.92 19.19 17.64
C ALA A 415 -16.68 20.49 16.86
N ALA A 416 -17.24 20.59 15.65
CA ALA A 416 -17.11 21.74 14.74
C ALA A 416 -18.34 22.65 14.71
N SER A 417 -19.39 22.34 15.48
CA SER A 417 -20.66 23.06 15.60
C SER A 417 -20.74 23.94 16.85
#